data_AF-A0A920Q5F7-F1
#
_entry.id   AF-A0A920Q5F7-F1
#
_cell.length_a   1.000
_cell.length_b   1.000
_cell.length_c   1.000
_cell.angle_alpha   90.00
_cell.angle_beta   90.00
_cell.angle_gamma   90.00
#
_symmetry.space_group_name_H-M   'P 1'
#
loop_
_entity.id
_entity.type
_entity.pdbx_description
1 polymer ?
#
loop_
_entity_poly.entity_id
_entity_poly.type
_entity_poly.pdbx_seq_one_letter_code
_entity_poly.pdbx_strand_id
1 'polypeptide(L)' 'MLCCVDPEHLSEVLVDAEAAGVPTTRIGLATGDRLIVKDLLNVAVDDVGHAHRNRLPTALGAGTVNR' A
#
# COMPACT_ATOMS: atom_id res chain seq x y z
N MET A 1 5.14 11.03 1.84
CA MET A 1 5.06 10.03 2.93
C MET A 1 3.65 9.48 2.96
N LEU A 2 3.48 8.18 3.21
CA LEU A 2 2.17 7.56 3.46
C LEU A 2 2.20 6.98 4.88
N CYS A 3 1.20 7.27 5.69
CA CYS A 3 1.05 6.71 7.02
C CYS A 3 -0.37 6.22 7.24
N CYS A 4 -0.50 5.19 8.08
CA CYS A 4 -1.77 4.79 8.65
C CYS A 4 -1.84 5.40 10.06
N VAL A 5 -2.99 5.95 10.41
CA VAL A 5 -3.27 6.50 11.73
C VAL A 5 -4.52 5.81 12.27
N ASP A 6 -4.61 5.69 13.59
CA ASP A 6 -5.87 5.30 14.21
C ASP A 6 -6.95 6.35 13.83
N PRO A 7 -8.15 5.93 13.41
CA PRO A 7 -9.24 6.85 13.09
C PRO A 7 -9.56 7.85 14.21
N GLU A 8 -9.39 7.47 15.47
CA GLU A 8 -9.65 8.33 16.64
C GLU A 8 -8.66 9.49 16.73
N HIS A 9 -7.43 9.29 16.22
CA HIS A 9 -6.37 10.30 16.21
C HIS A 9 -6.26 11.09 14.90
N LEU A 10 -7.04 10.75 13.87
CA LEU A 10 -6.91 11.37 12.54
C LEU A 10 -7.05 12.90 12.58
N SER A 11 -8.01 13.42 13.36
CA SER A 11 -8.24 14.86 13.47
C SER A 11 -7.05 15.60 14.06
N GLU A 12 -6.44 15.06 15.12
CA GLU A 12 -5.26 15.63 15.78
C GLU A 12 -4.07 15.68 14.81
N VAL A 13 -3.80 14.57 14.11
CA VAL A 13 -2.70 14.48 13.13
C VAL A 13 -2.86 15.50 12.00
N LEU A 14 -4.08 15.73 11.52
CA LEU A 14 -4.33 16.73 10.46
C LEU A 14 -4.08 18.16 10.95
N VAL A 15 -4.51 18.47 12.18
CA VAL A 15 -4.25 19.77 12.81
C VAL A 15 -2.75 20.01 12.99
N ASP A 16 -2.01 19.02 13.49
CA ASP A 16 -0.57 19.13 13.68
C ASP A 16 0.18 19.28 12.35
N ALA A 17 -0.25 18.55 11.31
CA ALA A 17 0.33 18.67 9.98
C ALA A 17 0.09 20.05 9.38
N GLU A 18 -1.11 20.62 9.54
CA GLU A 18 -1.42 21.98 9.11
C GLU A 18 -0.60 23.03 9.86
N ALA A 19 -0.49 22.92 11.19
CA ALA A 19 0.32 23.81 12.01
C ALA A 19 1.82 23.76 11.63
N ALA A 20 2.30 22.60 11.18
CA ALA A 20 3.67 22.41 10.68
C ALA A 20 3.84 22.82 9.19
N GLY A 21 2.78 23.25 8.51
CA GLY A 21 2.82 23.62 7.09
C GLY A 21 3.03 22.43 6.15
N VAL A 22 2.66 21.22 6.58
CA VAL A 22 2.78 19.98 5.79
C VAL A 22 1.47 19.76 5.03
N PRO A 23 1.49 19.81 3.68
CA PRO A 23 0.30 19.51 2.89
C PRO A 23 -0.11 18.04 3.05
N THR A 24 -1.37 17.79 3.39
CA THR A 24 -1.91 16.45 3.61
C THR A 24 -3.17 16.19 2.80
N THR A 25 -3.46 14.91 2.59
CA THR A 25 -4.69 14.45 1.95
C THR A 25 -5.04 13.08 2.50
N ARG A 26 -6.31 12.87 2.85
CA ARG A 26 -6.82 11.56 3.21
C ARG A 26 -7.07 10.73 1.96
N ILE A 27 -6.24 9.72 1.75
CA ILE A 27 -6.28 8.87 0.55
C ILE A 27 -7.36 7.77 0.67
N GLY A 28 -7.61 7.25 1.87
CA GLY A 28 -8.59 6.19 2.07
C GLY A 28 -8.57 5.59 3.47
N LEU A 29 -9.05 4.35 3.57
CA LEU A 29 -9.14 3.57 4.79
C LEU A 29 -8.48 2.20 4.57
N ALA A 30 -7.59 1.80 5.49
CA ALA A 30 -6.95 0.50 5.46
C ALA A 30 -7.85 -0.53 6.19
N THR A 31 -8.69 -1.23 5.45
CA THR A 31 -9.60 -2.27 5.98
C THR A 31 -9.69 -3.46 5.03
N GLY A 32 -10.02 -4.62 5.59
CA GLY A 32 -10.23 -5.85 4.82
C GLY A 32 -8.96 -6.40 4.17
N ASP A 33 -9.15 -7.19 3.11
CA ASP A 33 -8.13 -7.97 2.42
C ASP A 33 -8.03 -7.60 0.91
N ARG A 34 -8.58 -6.44 0.52
CA ARG A 34 -8.62 -5.98 -0.87
C ARG A 34 -8.00 -4.61 -1.06
N LEU A 35 -7.24 -4.46 -2.13
CA LEU A 35 -6.78 -3.17 -2.64
C LEU A 35 -7.81 -2.65 -3.65
N ILE A 36 -8.48 -1.56 -3.31
CA ILE A 36 -9.55 -0.97 -4.11
C ILE A 36 -9.18 0.47 -4.47
N VAL A 37 -9.19 0.78 -5.76
CA VAL A 37 -9.15 2.15 -6.28
C VAL A 37 -10.40 2.36 -7.11
N LYS A 38 -11.22 3.30 -6.69
CA LYS A 38 -12.51 3.61 -7.33
C LYS A 38 -12.31 3.81 -8.84
N ASP A 39 -13.17 3.18 -9.63
CA ASP A 39 -13.20 3.27 -11.09
C ASP A 39 -11.91 2.82 -11.80
N LEU A 40 -10.99 2.14 -11.10
CA LEU A 40 -9.71 1.70 -11.64
C LEU A 40 -9.44 0.21 -11.41
N LEU A 41 -9.46 -0.25 -10.14
CA LEU A 41 -9.14 -1.64 -9.81
C LEU A 41 -9.76 -2.09 -8.49
N ASN A 42 -9.92 -3.40 -8.37
CA ASN A 42 -10.35 -4.07 -7.15
C ASN A 42 -9.74 -5.49 -7.12
N VAL A 43 -8.64 -5.67 -6.39
CA VAL A 43 -7.87 -6.93 -6.35
C VAL A 43 -7.63 -7.39 -4.91
N ALA A 44 -7.48 -8.69 -4.68
CA ALA A 44 -7.10 -9.20 -3.36
C ALA A 44 -5.64 -8.84 -3.04
N VAL A 45 -5.36 -8.48 -1.78
CA VAL A 45 -3.99 -8.16 -1.33
C VAL A 45 -3.08 -9.37 -1.47
N ASP A 46 -3.61 -10.57 -1.22
CA ASP A 46 -2.86 -11.83 -1.37
C ASP A 46 -2.41 -12.07 -2.82
N ASP A 47 -3.26 -11.78 -3.80
CA ASP A 47 -2.91 -11.89 -5.22
C ASP A 47 -1.79 -10.92 -5.59
N VAL A 48 -1.86 -9.68 -5.11
CA VAL A 48 -0.81 -8.67 -5.32
C VAL A 48 0.49 -9.11 -4.66
N GLY A 49 0.44 -9.60 -3.42
CA GLY A 49 1.59 -10.10 -2.70
C GLY A 49 2.24 -11.31 -3.39
N HIS A 50 1.42 -12.24 -3.89
CA HIS A 50 1.87 -13.39 -4.66
C HIS A 50 2.54 -12.96 -5.96
N ALA A 51 1.89 -12.11 -6.75
CA ALA A 51 2.43 -11.58 -8.00
C ALA A 51 3.76 -10.85 -7.79
N HIS A 52 3.86 -10.03 -6.74
CA HIS A 52 5.09 -9.33 -6.39
C HIS A 52 6.23 -10.31 -6.02
N ARG A 53 5.98 -11.24 -5.09
CA ARG A 53 6.99 -12.20 -4.61
C ARG A 53 7.47 -13.13 -5.72
N ASN A 54 6.59 -13.52 -6.64
CA ASN A 54 6.92 -14.48 -7.70
C ASN A 54 7.38 -13.81 -8.99
N ARG A 55 7.39 -12.48 -9.10
CA ARG A 55 7.74 -11.80 -10.35
C ARG A 55 9.15 -12.14 -10.83
N LEU A 56 10.14 -12.06 -9.93
CA LEU A 56 11.54 -12.36 -10.25
C LEU A 56 11.80 -13.87 -10.42
N PRO A 57 11.37 -14.76 -9.50
CA PRO A 57 11.52 -16.20 -9.70
C PRO A 57 10.97 -16.68 -11.05
N THR A 58 9.79 -16.21 -11.44
CA THR A 58 9.18 -16.58 -12.73
C THR A 58 9.95 -15.99 -13.91
N ALA A 59 10.47 -14.76 -13.81
CA ALA A 59 11.20 -14.11 -14.90
C ALA A 59 12.60 -14.71 -15.13
N LEU A 60 13.28 -15.12 -14.06
CA LEU A 60 14.64 -15.64 -14.11
C LEU A 60 14.69 -17.17 -14.30
N GLY A 61 13.55 -17.86 -14.14
CA GLY A 61 13.47 -19.31 -14.16
C GLY A 61 14.07 -19.96 -12.90
N ALA A 62 14.15 -21.30 -12.88
CA ALA A 62 14.99 -21.99 -11.90
C ALA A 62 16.45 -21.63 -12.23
N GLY A 63 17.06 -20.78 -11.41
CA GLY A 63 18.42 -20.31 -11.64
C GLY A 63 19.33 -21.46 -12.04
N THR A 64 19.86 -21.43 -13.26
CA THR A 64 20.88 -22.38 -13.69
C THR A 64 22.14 -21.99 -12.95
N VAL A 65 22.45 -22.69 -11.85
CA VAL A 65 23.78 -22.60 -11.25
C VAL A 65 24.78 -23.06 -12.31
N ASN A 66 25.64 -22.16 -12.77
CA ASN A 66 26.79 -22.54 -13.57
C ASN A 66 27.82 -23.13 -12.61
N ARG A 67 28.21 -24.39 -12.83
CA ARG A 67 29.17 -25.10 -12.00
C ARG A 67 30.57 -24.95 -12.57
#